data_AF-A0A506Q4J6-F1
#
_entry.id   AF-A0A506Q4J6-F1
#
_cell.length_a   1.000
_cell.length_b   1.000
_cell.length_c   1.000
_cell.angle_alpha   90.00
_cell.angle_beta   90.00
_cell.angle_gamma   90.00
#
_symmetry.space_group_name_H-M   'P 1'
#
loop_
_entity.id
_entity.type
_entity.pdbx_description
1 polymer ?
#
loop_
_entity_poly.entity_id
_entity_poly.type
_entity_poly.pdbx_seq_one_letter_code
_entity_poly.pdbx_strand_id
1 'polypeptide(L)'
;MIRSVNRTGALLMALILTGCVVKQQQPAPVEPTQPVEPVQPVPQPEPQPVPQPQPVPQPPKLVTINWDASVQPLVAKMLQAASAEPGSVLLVDRVKNSTNGALQSEKATSAIQNALNNNGKFTLVSADQLAQAKQALGLSPDDSLNSRSKAIGLARNVNAQYVLYSNASGDVKAPTLQMQLMLVQTGEIVWSGNGIAQN
;
A
#
# COMPACT_ATOMS: atom_id res chain seq x y z
N MET A 1 -4.57 -3.37 60.41
CA MET A 1 -6.05 -3.31 60.47
C MET A 1 -6.57 -3.31 59.04
N ILE A 2 -7.07 -4.45 58.58
CA ILE A 2 -7.65 -4.65 57.25
C ILE A 2 -9.17 -4.52 57.41
N ARG A 3 -9.81 -3.62 56.65
CA ARG A 3 -11.27 -3.49 56.62
C ARG A 3 -11.78 -3.78 55.20
N SER A 4 -12.73 -4.69 55.19
CA SER A 4 -13.51 -5.28 54.11
C SER A 4 -14.67 -4.38 53.64
N VAL A 5 -15.20 -4.64 52.43
CA VAL A 5 -16.59 -5.14 52.16
C VAL A 5 -17.04 -4.82 50.71
N ASN A 6 -17.63 -5.85 50.09
CA ASN A 6 -18.28 -6.02 48.78
C ASN A 6 -19.47 -5.08 48.47
N ARG A 7 -19.88 -5.02 47.18
CA ARG A 7 -21.28 -5.28 46.75
C ARG A 7 -21.49 -5.48 45.24
N THR A 8 -22.16 -6.59 44.95
CA THR A 8 -22.77 -7.10 43.73
C THR A 8 -24.05 -6.34 43.33
N GLY A 9 -24.43 -6.36 42.04
CA GLY A 9 -25.77 -5.96 41.57
C GLY A 9 -25.99 -6.32 40.10
N ALA A 10 -27.11 -6.98 39.80
CA ALA A 10 -27.39 -7.70 38.55
C ALA A 10 -28.71 -7.24 37.86
N LEU A 11 -28.92 -7.75 36.64
CA LEU A 11 -30.21 -8.15 35.99
C LEU A 11 -31.06 -7.17 35.13
N LEU A 12 -31.35 -7.65 33.90
CA LEU A 12 -32.67 -7.92 33.26
C LEU A 12 -33.15 -7.13 32.01
N MET A 13 -34.08 -7.80 31.31
CA MET A 13 -34.33 -7.96 29.86
C MET A 13 -35.81 -7.66 29.54
N ALA A 14 -36.18 -7.30 28.29
CA ALA A 14 -37.52 -7.59 27.72
C ALA A 14 -37.64 -7.28 26.20
N LEU A 15 -38.11 -8.28 25.44
CA LEU A 15 -38.58 -8.22 24.04
C LEU A 15 -40.12 -8.34 24.05
N ILE A 16 -40.84 -7.60 23.21
CA ILE A 16 -42.30 -7.74 23.06
C ILE A 16 -42.67 -7.79 21.57
N LEU A 17 -43.27 -8.91 21.13
CA LEU A 17 -43.91 -9.10 19.82
C LEU A 17 -45.42 -8.85 19.94
N THR A 18 -46.04 -8.18 18.97
CA THR A 18 -47.50 -8.20 18.77
C THR A 18 -47.84 -8.21 17.28
N GLY A 19 -48.68 -9.17 16.87
CA GLY A 19 -49.25 -9.32 15.52
C GLY A 19 -50.61 -8.63 15.38
N CYS A 20 -51.14 -8.56 14.15
CA CYS A 20 -52.49 -8.06 13.88
C CYS A 20 -53.23 -8.91 12.85
N VAL A 21 -54.55 -8.92 13.05
CA VAL A 21 -55.53 -9.95 12.68
C VAL A 21 -56.21 -9.63 11.34
N VAL A 22 -56.61 -10.68 10.61
CA VAL A 22 -57.41 -10.60 9.37
C VAL A 22 -58.91 -10.54 9.72
N LYS A 23 -59.64 -9.58 9.14
CA LYS A 23 -61.12 -9.52 9.15
C LYS A 23 -61.67 -9.67 7.73
N GLN A 24 -62.49 -10.69 7.53
CA GLN A 24 -63.33 -10.90 6.35
C GLN A 24 -64.58 -10.00 6.39
N GLN A 25 -65.11 -9.61 5.22
CA GLN A 25 -66.33 -8.83 5.09
C GLN A 25 -67.30 -9.53 4.12
N GLN A 26 -68.56 -9.58 4.52
CA GLN A 26 -69.69 -10.30 3.91
C GLN A 26 -70.39 -9.44 2.82
N PRO A 27 -71.09 -10.01 1.82
CA PRO A 27 -71.56 -9.29 0.64
C PRO A 27 -72.94 -8.64 0.82
N ALA A 28 -73.19 -7.55 0.08
CA ALA A 28 -74.47 -6.83 0.02
C ALA A 28 -75.22 -7.06 -1.32
N PRO A 29 -76.55 -6.82 -1.37
CA PRO A 29 -77.49 -7.38 -2.34
C PRO A 29 -77.48 -6.72 -3.74
N VAL A 30 -77.91 -7.49 -4.74
CA VAL A 30 -77.95 -7.10 -6.17
C VAL A 30 -79.26 -6.42 -6.58
N GLU A 31 -79.16 -5.27 -7.27
CA GLU A 31 -80.23 -4.69 -8.11
C GLU A 31 -79.82 -4.73 -9.60
N PRO A 32 -80.73 -5.06 -10.54
CA PRO A 32 -80.40 -5.38 -11.93
C PRO A 32 -80.33 -4.20 -12.91
N THR A 33 -79.16 -4.12 -13.58
CA THR A 33 -78.86 -3.88 -15.01
C THR A 33 -79.41 -2.65 -15.77
N GLN A 34 -78.48 -1.79 -16.20
CA GLN A 34 -78.43 -1.26 -17.57
C GLN A 34 -77.01 -1.47 -18.14
N PRO A 35 -76.83 -1.71 -19.46
CA PRO A 35 -75.53 -2.05 -20.03
C PRO A 35 -74.66 -0.79 -20.15
N VAL A 36 -73.59 -0.73 -19.36
CA VAL A 36 -72.48 0.21 -19.57
C VAL A 36 -71.38 -0.54 -20.30
N GLU A 37 -70.96 0.04 -21.41
CA GLU A 37 -69.85 -0.36 -22.28
C GLU A 37 -68.60 -0.77 -21.47
N PRO A 38 -67.85 -1.82 -21.87
CA PRO A 38 -66.72 -2.31 -21.08
C PRO A 38 -65.60 -1.26 -21.00
N VAL A 39 -65.46 -0.64 -19.82
CA VAL A 39 -64.30 0.17 -19.45
C VAL A 39 -63.10 -0.78 -19.36
N GLN A 40 -62.11 -0.57 -20.22
CA GLN A 40 -60.86 -1.34 -20.23
C GLN A 40 -60.10 -1.16 -18.88
N PRO A 41 -59.47 -2.21 -18.33
CA PRO A 41 -58.65 -2.09 -17.12
C PRO A 41 -57.48 -1.13 -17.34
N VAL A 42 -57.33 -0.14 -16.47
CA VAL A 42 -56.15 0.73 -16.43
C VAL A 42 -54.94 -0.10 -15.97
N PRO A 43 -53.80 -0.11 -16.69
CA PRO A 43 -52.62 -0.88 -16.30
C PRO A 43 -52.06 -0.40 -14.95
N GLN A 44 -51.77 -1.35 -14.06
CA GLN A 44 -51.08 -1.14 -12.79
C GLN A 44 -49.60 -0.75 -13.09
N PRO A 45 -49.02 0.28 -12.45
CA PRO A 45 -47.61 0.63 -12.66
C PRO A 45 -46.69 -0.51 -12.26
N GLU A 46 -45.79 -0.91 -13.16
CA GLU A 46 -44.77 -1.94 -12.90
C GLU A 46 -43.79 -1.47 -11.80
N PRO A 47 -43.30 -2.38 -10.93
CA PRO A 47 -42.26 -2.07 -9.96
C PRO A 47 -41.00 -1.54 -10.66
N GLN A 48 -40.51 -0.37 -10.24
CA GLN A 48 -39.27 0.18 -10.78
C GLN A 48 -38.08 -0.75 -10.48
N PRO A 49 -37.17 -0.98 -11.43
CA PRO A 49 -35.97 -1.77 -11.21
C PRO A 49 -35.07 -1.14 -10.14
N VAL A 50 -34.61 -1.95 -9.17
CA VAL A 50 -33.60 -1.54 -8.20
C VAL A 50 -32.29 -1.25 -8.96
N PRO A 51 -31.60 -0.11 -8.71
CA PRO A 51 -30.33 0.18 -9.37
C PRO A 51 -29.32 -0.94 -9.08
N GLN A 52 -28.75 -1.54 -10.12
CA GLN A 52 -27.68 -2.52 -9.96
C GLN A 52 -26.45 -1.83 -9.34
N PRO A 53 -25.75 -2.47 -8.37
CA PRO A 53 -24.50 -1.94 -7.85
C PRO A 53 -23.51 -1.70 -8.99
N GLN A 54 -22.96 -0.49 -9.08
CA GLN A 54 -21.94 -0.19 -10.07
C GLN A 54 -20.73 -1.13 -9.87
N PRO A 55 -20.14 -1.68 -10.96
CA PRO A 55 -18.93 -2.48 -10.84
C PRO A 55 -17.83 -1.68 -10.15
N VAL A 56 -17.32 -2.18 -9.02
CA VAL A 56 -16.13 -1.59 -8.39
C VAL A 56 -14.93 -1.76 -9.32
N PRO A 57 -14.09 -0.72 -9.52
CA PRO A 57 -12.86 -0.86 -10.29
C PRO A 57 -11.99 -1.98 -9.72
N GLN A 58 -11.61 -2.94 -10.55
CA GLN A 58 -10.68 -4.00 -10.12
C GLN A 58 -9.28 -3.40 -9.92
N PRO A 59 -8.56 -3.77 -8.85
CA PRO A 59 -7.19 -3.30 -8.63
C PRO A 59 -6.28 -3.67 -9.81
N PRO A 60 -5.29 -2.82 -10.16
CA PRO A 60 -4.33 -3.12 -11.20
C PRO A 60 -3.61 -4.45 -10.94
N LYS A 61 -3.44 -5.28 -11.98
CA LYS A 61 -2.64 -6.51 -11.89
C LYS A 61 -1.17 -6.13 -11.71
N LEU A 62 -0.58 -6.51 -10.58
CA LEU A 62 0.84 -6.30 -10.31
C LEU A 62 1.68 -7.30 -11.09
N VAL A 63 2.78 -6.84 -11.69
CA VAL A 63 3.79 -7.71 -12.30
C VAL A 63 4.61 -8.39 -11.21
N THR A 64 4.81 -9.70 -11.33
CA THR A 64 5.75 -10.45 -10.48
C THR A 64 7.13 -10.38 -11.09
N ILE A 65 8.07 -9.74 -10.40
CA ILE A 65 9.47 -9.61 -10.77
C ILE A 65 10.29 -10.35 -9.71
N ASN A 66 11.27 -11.15 -10.14
CA ASN A 66 12.27 -11.76 -9.26
C ASN A 66 13.33 -10.72 -8.87
N TRP A 67 12.99 -9.91 -7.87
CA TRP A 67 13.86 -8.83 -7.40
C TRP A 67 15.18 -9.35 -6.86
N ASP A 68 15.19 -10.46 -6.12
CA ASP A 68 16.42 -11.04 -5.59
C ASP A 68 17.42 -11.38 -6.71
N ALA A 69 16.99 -12.13 -7.74
CA ALA A 69 17.88 -12.45 -8.87
C ALA A 69 18.34 -11.21 -9.66
N SER A 70 17.50 -10.17 -9.69
CA SER A 70 17.77 -8.93 -10.43
C SER A 70 18.80 -8.03 -9.73
N VAL A 71 18.76 -7.96 -8.39
CA VAL A 71 19.59 -7.02 -7.61
C VAL A 71 20.95 -7.60 -7.26
N GLN A 72 21.03 -8.91 -7.04
CA GLN A 72 22.27 -9.61 -6.63
C GLN A 72 23.49 -9.28 -7.50
N PRO A 73 23.44 -9.37 -8.85
CA PRO A 73 24.60 -9.07 -9.67
C PRO A 73 25.03 -7.60 -9.60
N LEU A 74 24.08 -6.67 -9.40
CA LEU A 74 24.38 -5.25 -9.27
C LEU A 74 25.05 -4.94 -7.92
N VAL A 75 24.50 -5.50 -6.84
CA VAL A 75 25.08 -5.38 -5.51
C VAL A 75 26.48 -5.99 -5.45
N ALA A 76 26.69 -7.17 -6.05
CA ALA A 76 28.00 -7.79 -6.12
C ALA A 76 29.03 -6.89 -6.83
N LYS A 77 28.67 -6.32 -7.99
CA LYS A 77 29.52 -5.36 -8.72
C LYS A 77 29.81 -4.10 -7.90
N MET A 78 28.80 -3.58 -7.19
CA MET A 78 28.97 -2.44 -6.30
C MET A 78 29.96 -2.75 -5.18
N LEU A 79 29.81 -3.90 -4.51
CA LEU A 79 30.68 -4.29 -3.40
C LEU A 79 32.13 -4.54 -3.87
N GLN A 80 32.33 -5.01 -5.09
CA GLN A 80 33.66 -5.18 -5.69
C GLN A 80 34.32 -3.84 -6.03
N ALA A 81 33.56 -2.91 -6.61
CA ALA A 81 34.07 -1.61 -7.05
C ALA A 81 34.16 -0.57 -5.93
N ALA A 82 33.34 -0.70 -4.88
CA ALA A 82 33.34 0.24 -3.77
C ALA A 82 34.60 0.10 -2.93
N SER A 83 35.43 1.14 -2.94
CA SER A 83 36.56 1.35 -2.04
C SER A 83 36.14 1.81 -0.63
N ALA A 84 34.94 1.42 -0.19
CA ALA A 84 34.42 1.79 1.12
C ALA A 84 35.15 1.05 2.24
N GLU A 85 35.44 1.75 3.33
CA GLU A 85 35.99 1.17 4.55
C GLU A 85 34.99 0.16 5.15
N PRO A 86 35.46 -0.99 5.67
CA PRO A 86 34.58 -1.95 6.35
C PRO A 86 33.79 -1.31 7.50
N GLY A 87 32.49 -1.57 7.55
CA GLY A 87 31.59 -1.00 8.55
C GLY A 87 31.04 0.39 8.20
N SER A 88 31.31 0.89 6.98
CA SER A 88 30.70 2.13 6.50
C SER A 88 29.17 2.05 6.56
N VAL A 89 28.53 3.07 7.11
CA VAL A 89 27.08 3.16 7.22
C VAL A 89 26.50 3.57 5.86
N LEU A 90 25.54 2.77 5.38
CA LEU A 90 24.88 2.94 4.09
C LEU A 90 23.39 3.19 4.29
N LEU A 91 22.92 4.31 3.75
CA LEU A 91 21.49 4.61 3.61
C LEU A 91 21.01 4.08 2.26
N VAL A 92 20.00 3.20 2.26
CA VAL A 92 19.35 2.71 1.04
C VAL A 92 18.06 3.50 0.82
N ASP A 93 17.98 4.25 -0.28
CA ASP A 93 16.74 4.93 -0.64
C ASP A 93 15.72 3.94 -1.23
N ARG A 94 14.45 4.32 -1.21
CA ARG A 94 13.38 3.54 -1.84
C ARG A 94 13.62 3.48 -3.35
N VAL A 95 13.39 2.32 -3.95
CA VAL A 95 13.41 2.18 -5.41
C VAL A 95 12.37 3.11 -6.01
N LYS A 96 12.81 4.05 -6.84
CA LYS A 96 11.93 4.92 -7.61
C LYS A 96 11.33 4.13 -8.78
N ASN A 97 10.00 4.19 -8.93
CA ASN A 97 9.32 3.64 -10.08
C ASN A 97 9.13 4.73 -11.16
N SER A 98 9.90 4.61 -12.23
CA SER A 98 9.80 5.41 -13.46
C SER A 98 9.44 4.54 -14.67
N THR A 99 8.72 3.44 -14.45
CA THR A 99 8.22 2.54 -15.51
C THR A 99 6.87 3.02 -16.05
N ASN A 100 6.37 2.36 -17.10
CA ASN A 100 5.04 2.60 -17.66
C ASN A 100 3.88 1.94 -16.85
N GLY A 101 4.12 1.46 -15.62
CA GLY A 101 3.10 0.79 -14.82
C GLY A 101 3.35 0.78 -13.31
N ALA A 102 2.46 0.13 -12.56
CA ALA A 102 2.59 -0.04 -11.12
C ALA A 102 3.57 -1.17 -10.79
N LEU A 103 4.48 -0.92 -9.84
CA LEU A 103 5.59 -1.82 -9.51
C LEU A 103 5.77 -1.89 -7.99
N GLN A 104 6.01 -3.11 -7.48
CA GLN A 104 6.18 -3.39 -6.05
C GLN A 104 7.56 -2.88 -5.55
N SER A 105 7.71 -1.56 -5.48
CA SER A 105 8.97 -0.88 -5.21
C SER A 105 9.50 -1.17 -3.81
N GLU A 106 8.60 -1.44 -2.85
CA GLU A 106 8.93 -1.87 -1.50
C GLU A 106 9.63 -3.23 -1.52
N LYS A 107 9.12 -4.19 -2.30
CA LYS A 107 9.76 -5.49 -2.48
C LYS A 107 11.13 -5.36 -3.15
N ALA A 108 11.23 -4.51 -4.16
CA ALA A 108 12.52 -4.21 -4.81
C ALA A 108 13.53 -3.63 -3.81
N THR A 109 13.08 -2.69 -2.96
CA THR A 109 13.91 -2.06 -1.93
C THR A 109 14.34 -3.09 -0.87
N SER A 110 13.43 -3.94 -0.41
CA SER A 110 13.74 -5.03 0.53
C SER A 110 14.74 -6.03 -0.06
N ALA A 111 14.61 -6.38 -1.34
CA ALA A 111 15.57 -7.26 -2.01
C ALA A 111 16.97 -6.64 -2.05
N ILE A 112 17.08 -5.33 -2.32
CA ILE A 112 18.36 -4.60 -2.27
C ILE A 112 18.94 -4.62 -0.85
N GLN A 113 18.13 -4.31 0.18
CA GLN A 113 18.58 -4.36 1.58
C GLN A 113 19.03 -5.77 1.98
N ASN A 114 18.29 -6.80 1.57
CA ASN A 114 18.64 -8.20 1.83
C ASN A 114 19.93 -8.62 1.15
N ALA A 115 20.14 -8.22 -0.11
CA ALA A 115 21.39 -8.48 -0.83
C ALA A 115 22.60 -7.73 -0.23
N LEU A 116 22.36 -6.62 0.45
CA LEU A 116 23.38 -5.86 1.18
C LEU A 116 23.59 -6.36 2.61
N ASN A 117 22.67 -7.13 3.18
CA ASN A 117 22.84 -7.69 4.52
C ASN A 117 24.02 -8.68 4.53
N ASN A 118 24.75 -8.70 5.66
CA ASN A 118 25.86 -9.62 5.89
C ASN A 118 27.02 -9.55 4.87
N ASN A 119 27.18 -8.41 4.16
CA ASN A 119 28.27 -8.23 3.18
C ASN A 119 29.63 -7.89 3.81
N GLY A 120 29.69 -7.56 5.11
CA GLY A 120 30.90 -7.20 5.86
C GLY A 120 31.52 -5.82 5.53
N LYS A 121 31.06 -5.14 4.48
CA LYS A 121 31.51 -3.81 4.06
C LYS A 121 30.63 -2.68 4.56
N PHE A 122 29.31 -2.84 4.48
CA PHE A 122 28.34 -1.81 4.83
C PHE A 122 27.46 -2.23 5.99
N THR A 123 27.19 -1.28 6.89
CA THR A 123 26.14 -1.39 7.91
C THR A 123 24.94 -0.58 7.44
N LEU A 124 23.79 -1.24 7.28
CA LEU A 124 22.59 -0.56 6.78
C LEU A 124 21.94 0.28 7.87
N VAL A 125 21.48 1.47 7.50
CA VAL A 125 20.55 2.27 8.31
C VAL A 125 19.23 1.50 8.42
N SER A 126 18.73 1.32 9.65
CA SER A 126 17.47 0.61 9.87
C SER A 126 16.27 1.42 9.36
N ALA A 127 15.16 0.73 9.06
CA ALA A 127 13.92 1.39 8.65
C ALA A 127 13.41 2.37 9.72
N ASP A 128 13.52 2.01 11.01
CA ASP A 128 13.10 2.86 12.12
C ASP A 128 13.96 4.12 12.24
N GLN A 129 15.28 3.98 12.11
CA GLN A 129 16.19 5.13 12.12
C GLN A 129 15.92 6.07 10.95
N LEU A 130 15.66 5.51 9.76
CA LEU A 130 15.30 6.30 8.59
C LEU A 130 13.96 7.02 8.77
N ALA A 131 12.95 6.35 9.33
CA ALA A 131 11.63 6.94 9.59
C ALA A 131 11.72 8.10 10.59
N GLN A 132 12.46 7.92 11.69
CA GLN A 132 12.70 8.96 12.68
C GLN A 132 13.45 10.16 12.07
N ALA A 133 14.47 9.90 11.27
CA ALA A 133 15.24 10.95 10.61
C ALA A 133 14.41 11.72 9.57
N LYS A 134 13.55 11.03 8.80
CA LYS A 134 12.59 11.69 7.90
C LYS A 134 11.62 12.57 8.68
N GLN A 135 11.07 12.07 9.78
CA GLN A 135 10.17 12.84 10.64
C GLN A 135 10.85 14.08 11.24
N ALA A 136 12.10 13.96 11.69
CA ALA A 136 12.89 15.07 12.21
C ALA A 136 13.16 16.17 11.17
N LEU A 137 13.21 15.78 9.88
CA LEU A 137 13.38 16.71 8.76
C LEU A 137 12.04 17.17 8.13
N GLY A 138 10.90 16.80 8.72
CA GLY A 138 9.58 17.13 8.18
C GLY A 138 9.29 16.49 6.82
N LEU A 139 9.98 15.39 6.49
CA LEU A 139 9.79 14.66 5.23
C LEU A 139 8.71 13.59 5.40
N SER A 140 7.92 13.37 4.35
CA SER A 140 6.98 12.26 4.31
C SER A 140 7.74 10.92 4.36
N PRO A 141 7.22 9.88 5.05
CA PRO A 141 7.82 8.54 5.03
C PRO A 141 7.97 8.00 3.60
N ASP A 142 7.05 8.36 2.71
CA ASP A 142 7.03 7.97 1.30
C ASP A 142 7.81 8.92 0.37
N ASP A 143 8.35 10.03 0.91
CA ASP A 143 9.18 10.92 0.10
C ASP A 143 10.44 10.16 -0.34
N SER A 144 10.74 10.25 -1.63
CA SER A 144 11.95 9.70 -2.22
C SER A 144 13.03 10.77 -2.19
N LEU A 145 14.29 10.37 -2.03
CA LEU A 145 15.41 11.31 -1.88
C LEU A 145 15.86 11.87 -3.24
N ASN A 146 14.90 12.35 -4.04
CA ASN A 146 15.08 12.78 -5.43
C ASN A 146 16.11 13.90 -5.60
N SER A 147 16.32 14.72 -4.57
CA SER A 147 17.37 15.74 -4.58
C SER A 147 18.57 15.29 -3.76
N ARG A 148 19.77 15.46 -4.32
CA ARG A 148 21.03 15.14 -3.62
C ARG A 148 21.14 15.87 -2.28
N SER A 149 20.71 17.13 -2.18
CA SER A 149 20.75 17.90 -0.95
C SER A 149 19.89 17.31 0.18
N LYS A 150 18.66 16.87 -0.12
CA LYS A 150 17.80 16.15 0.85
C LYS A 150 18.46 14.84 1.30
N ALA A 151 18.98 14.08 0.36
CA ALA A 151 19.63 12.81 0.66
C ALA A 151 20.87 12.98 1.55
N ILE A 152 21.71 13.98 1.26
CA ILE A 152 22.88 14.32 2.08
C ILE A 152 22.43 14.78 3.47
N GLY A 153 21.40 15.63 3.56
CA GLY A 153 20.86 16.08 4.84
C GLY A 153 20.34 14.93 5.71
N LEU A 154 19.58 14.02 5.12
CA LEU A 154 19.07 12.84 5.80
C LEU A 154 20.19 11.87 6.18
N ALA A 155 21.13 11.61 5.27
CA ALA A 155 22.28 10.76 5.51
C ALA A 155 23.13 11.27 6.68
N ARG A 156 23.36 12.59 6.76
CA ARG A 156 24.06 13.20 7.91
C ARG A 156 23.30 13.03 9.22
N ASN A 157 21.96 13.13 9.20
CA ASN A 157 21.15 12.91 10.40
C ASN A 157 21.27 11.47 10.94
N VAL A 158 21.38 10.48 10.05
CA VAL A 158 21.55 9.06 10.42
C VAL A 158 23.01 8.60 10.46
N ASN A 159 23.97 9.52 10.34
CA ASN A 159 25.42 9.22 10.28
C ASN A 159 25.80 8.22 9.18
N ALA A 160 25.14 8.26 8.03
CA ALA A 160 25.51 7.47 6.85
C ALA A 160 26.66 8.12 6.06
N GLN A 161 27.65 7.32 5.67
CA GLN A 161 28.76 7.74 4.80
C GLN A 161 28.37 7.62 3.32
N TYR A 162 27.44 6.73 3.00
CA TYR A 162 27.00 6.47 1.64
C TYR A 162 25.48 6.51 1.52
N VAL A 163 24.99 6.86 0.34
CA VAL A 163 23.59 6.73 -0.05
C VAL A 163 23.52 5.92 -1.33
N LEU A 164 22.66 4.90 -1.35
CA LEU A 164 22.37 4.11 -2.54
C LEU A 164 21.02 4.51 -3.12
N TYR A 165 21.04 5.11 -4.31
CA TYR A 165 19.85 5.39 -5.09
C TYR A 165 19.54 4.24 -6.03
N SER A 166 18.25 3.98 -6.24
CA SER A 166 17.78 2.97 -7.17
C SER A 166 16.57 3.48 -7.95
N ASN A 167 16.54 3.22 -9.26
CA ASN A 167 15.44 3.61 -10.13
C ASN A 167 15.12 2.47 -11.11
N ALA A 168 13.87 2.04 -11.14
CA ALA A 168 13.34 1.12 -12.14
C ALA A 168 12.68 1.96 -13.26
N SER A 169 13.09 1.76 -14.51
CA SER A 169 12.57 2.51 -15.66
C SER A 169 12.28 1.63 -16.86
N GLY A 170 11.49 2.15 -17.81
CA GLY A 170 11.10 1.43 -19.03
C GLY A 170 9.81 0.63 -18.87
N ASP A 171 9.77 -0.58 -19.44
CA ASP A 171 8.59 -1.45 -19.39
C ASP A 171 8.47 -2.09 -18.00
N VAL A 172 7.31 -1.97 -17.37
CA VAL A 172 7.00 -2.56 -16.05
C VAL A 172 7.15 -4.09 -16.02
N LYS A 173 7.10 -4.77 -17.18
CA LYS A 173 7.29 -6.22 -17.31
C LYS A 173 8.74 -6.64 -17.43
N ALA A 174 9.66 -5.73 -17.75
CA ALA A 174 11.09 -5.99 -17.85
C ALA A 174 11.86 -4.69 -17.56
N PRO A 175 11.71 -4.13 -16.34
CA PRO A 175 12.24 -2.81 -16.07
C PRO A 175 13.77 -2.85 -16.03
N THR A 176 14.39 -1.79 -16.51
CA THR A 176 15.82 -1.58 -16.28
C THR A 176 15.99 -0.98 -14.90
N LEU A 177 16.67 -1.70 -14.01
CA LEU A 177 17.06 -1.22 -12.69
C LEU A 177 18.41 -0.50 -12.80
N GLN A 178 18.43 0.78 -12.47
CA GLN A 178 19.65 1.56 -12.30
C GLN A 178 19.95 1.75 -10.82
N MET A 179 21.22 1.64 -10.44
CA MET A 179 21.71 1.86 -9.08
C MET A 179 22.90 2.81 -9.08
N GLN A 180 22.96 3.70 -8.10
CA GLN A 180 24.03 4.69 -7.94
C GLN A 180 24.42 4.82 -6.48
N LEU A 181 25.70 4.60 -6.18
CA LEU A 181 26.27 4.79 -4.85
C LEU A 181 26.91 6.17 -4.76
N MET A 182 26.43 6.99 -3.84
CA MET A 182 26.92 8.34 -3.60
C MET A 182 27.71 8.40 -2.30
N LEU A 183 28.89 9.03 -2.32
CA LEU A 183 29.63 9.40 -1.11
C LEU A 183 29.03 10.67 -0.50
N VAL A 184 28.57 10.61 0.75
CA VAL A 184 27.83 11.71 1.41
C VAL A 184 28.73 12.91 1.69
N GLN A 185 30.02 12.68 1.91
CA GLN A 185 30.99 13.74 2.22
C GLN A 185 31.13 14.74 1.06
N THR A 186 31.22 14.23 -0.17
CA THR A 186 31.47 15.05 -1.38
C THR A 186 30.22 15.22 -2.24
N GLY A 187 29.21 14.35 -2.11
CA GLY A 187 28.05 14.29 -2.99
C GLY A 187 28.35 13.65 -4.36
N GLU A 188 29.51 13.02 -4.50
CA GLU A 188 29.97 12.35 -5.73
C GLU A 188 29.36 10.95 -5.87
N ILE A 189 29.08 10.54 -7.11
CA ILE A 189 28.70 9.16 -7.43
C ILE A 189 29.98 8.34 -7.60
N VAL A 190 30.29 7.50 -6.62
CA VAL A 190 31.50 6.67 -6.61
C VAL A 190 31.30 5.32 -7.31
N TRP A 191 30.05 4.92 -7.55
CA TRP A 191 29.72 3.76 -8.35
C TRP A 191 28.34 3.91 -9.00
N SER A 192 28.18 3.35 -10.19
CA SER A 192 26.88 3.20 -10.84
C SER A 192 26.80 1.89 -11.62
N GLY A 193 25.63 1.29 -11.68
CA GLY A 193 25.37 0.10 -12.48
C GLY A 193 23.92 0.00 -12.92
N ASN A 194 23.66 -0.80 -13.94
CA ASN A 194 22.32 -1.07 -14.44
C ASN A 194 22.16 -2.52 -14.87
N GLY A 195 20.93 -3.03 -14.79
CA GLY A 195 20.57 -4.38 -15.21
C GLY A 195 19.08 -4.50 -15.52
N ILE A 196 18.70 -5.47 -16.36
CA ILE A 196 17.31 -5.78 -16.63
C ILE A 196 16.78 -6.65 -15.49
N ALA A 197 15.63 -6.27 -14.92
CA ALA A 197 14.97 -7.07 -13.91
C ALA A 197 14.33 -8.31 -14.55
N GLN A 198 14.53 -9.45 -13.91
CA GLN A 198 14.07 -10.75 -14.38
C GLN A 198 12.70 -11.07 -13.79
N ASN A 199 11.86 -11.74 -14.56
CA ASN A 199 10.56 -12.26 -14.09
C ASN A 199 10.71 -13.67 -13.53
#